data_AF-U1WQG8-F1
#
_entry.id   AF-U1WQG8-F1
#
_cell.length_a   1.000
_cell.length_b   1.000
_cell.length_c   1.000
_cell.angle_alpha   90.00
_cell.angle_beta   90.00
_cell.angle_gamma   90.00
#
_symmetry.space_group_name_H-M   'P 1'
#
loop_
_entity.id
_entity.type
_entity.pdbx_description
1 polymer ?
#
loop_
_entity_poly.entity_id
_entity_poly.type
_entity_poly.pdbx_seq_one_letter_code
_entity_poly.pdbx_strand_id
1 'polypeptide(L)'
;MTPILVFVIFLYKAYKNKEIQMNQCILIAFDSTQQALRTEMLLEYADIEIDTRPTPKEITAGCALSIDIPAADFTIASRIIRDEKVEIKGYYHMVEGVYVPFAEQGEREREV
;
A
#
# COMPACT_ATOMS: atom_id res chain seq x y z
N MET A 1 36.23 13.26 -6.65
CA MET A 1 35.12 12.35 -7.01
C MET A 1 33.83 13.12 -6.75
N THR A 2 33.15 13.58 -7.80
CA THR A 2 32.19 14.70 -7.69
C THR A 2 30.84 14.27 -7.09
N PRO A 3 30.32 14.98 -6.08
CA PRO A 3 29.04 14.66 -5.44
C PRO A 3 27.84 14.71 -6.39
N ILE A 4 27.99 15.40 -7.53
CA ILE A 4 26.97 15.54 -8.57
C ILE A 4 26.64 14.19 -9.23
N LEU A 5 27.64 13.31 -9.44
CA LEU A 5 27.40 12.03 -10.11
C LEU A 5 26.62 11.05 -9.22
N VAL A 6 26.83 11.09 -7.91
CA VAL A 6 26.07 10.30 -6.93
C VAL A 6 24.62 10.78 -6.87
N PHE A 7 24.39 12.10 -6.91
CA PHE A 7 23.05 12.67 -6.94
C PHE A 7 22.30 12.33 -8.23
N VAL A 8 22.99 12.35 -9.38
CA VAL A 8 22.41 11.95 -10.67
C VAL A 8 22.09 10.46 -10.69
N ILE A 9 22.94 9.58 -10.16
CA ILE A 9 22.64 8.15 -10.03
C ILE A 9 21.46 7.92 -9.07
N PHE A 10 21.38 8.67 -7.96
CA PHE A 10 20.26 8.59 -7.01
C PHE A 10 18.94 9.05 -7.66
N LEU A 11 18.98 10.16 -8.41
CA LEU A 11 17.85 10.63 -9.21
C LEU A 11 17.48 9.64 -10.30
N TYR A 12 18.45 9.06 -11.02
CA TYR A 12 18.19 8.09 -12.09
C TYR A 12 17.66 6.77 -11.54
N LYS A 13 18.10 6.34 -10.35
CA LYS A 13 17.55 5.19 -9.64
C LYS A 13 16.13 5.48 -9.13
N ALA A 14 15.88 6.68 -8.58
CA ALA A 14 14.54 7.13 -8.23
C ALA A 14 13.60 7.25 -9.46
N TYR A 15 14.11 7.70 -10.60
CA TYR A 15 13.35 7.86 -11.84
C TYR A 15 13.07 6.52 -12.52
N LYS A 16 14.05 5.61 -12.60
CA LYS A 16 13.89 4.29 -13.22
C LYS A 16 13.09 3.31 -12.35
N ASN A 17 13.09 3.50 -11.02
CA ASN A 17 12.17 2.80 -10.12
C ASN A 17 10.72 3.28 -10.28
N LYS A 18 10.51 4.46 -10.90
CA LYS A 18 9.21 5.08 -11.18
C LYS A 18 8.51 4.51 -12.42
N GLU A 19 9.27 3.97 -13.39
CA GLU A 19 8.73 3.57 -14.69
C GLU A 19 8.19 2.11 -14.72
N ILE A 20 8.61 1.26 -13.79
CA ILE A 20 8.09 -0.13 -13.65
C ILE A 20 6.81 -0.17 -12.78
N GLN A 21 6.44 0.92 -12.11
CA GLN A 21 5.29 1.00 -11.19
C GLN A 21 3.98 1.54 -11.81
N MET A 22 3.95 1.92 -13.09
CA MET A 22 2.89 2.75 -13.67
C MET A 22 1.46 2.14 -13.70
N ASN A 23 1.25 0.89 -13.28
CA ASN A 23 -0.08 0.28 -13.16
C ASN A 23 -0.24 -0.68 -11.97
N GLN A 24 0.64 -0.63 -10.97
CA GLN A 24 0.53 -1.49 -9.79
C GLN A 24 -0.28 -0.75 -8.71
N CYS A 25 -1.55 -1.12 -8.54
CA CYS A 25 -2.33 -0.74 -7.36
C CYS A 25 -2.17 -1.81 -6.28
N ILE A 26 -2.08 -1.37 -5.03
CA ILE A 26 -2.08 -2.24 -3.86
C ILE A 26 -3.45 -2.11 -3.21
N LEU A 27 -4.10 -3.24 -3.03
CA LEU A 27 -5.36 -3.34 -2.32
C LEU A 27 -5.11 -3.59 -0.84
N ILE A 28 -5.75 -2.78 0.00
CA ILE A 28 -5.81 -2.96 1.43
C ILE A 28 -7.15 -3.61 1.75
N ALA A 29 -7.12 -4.78 2.37
CA ALA A 29 -8.31 -5.44 2.88
C ALA A 29 -8.45 -5.21 4.38
N PHE A 30 -9.69 -5.08 4.85
CA PHE A 30 -10.02 -4.82 6.25
C PHE A 30 -10.92 -5.93 6.79
N ASP A 31 -10.91 -6.16 8.10
CA ASP A 31 -11.89 -7.04 8.74
C ASP A 31 -13.07 -6.25 9.35
N SER A 32 -13.03 -4.92 9.31
CA SER A 32 -14.09 -4.02 9.81
C SER A 32 -14.30 -2.83 8.88
N THR A 33 -15.57 -2.49 8.61
CA THR A 33 -15.94 -1.30 7.84
C THR A 33 -15.47 0.00 8.52
N GLN A 34 -15.45 0.04 9.85
CA GLN A 34 -15.00 1.24 10.58
C GLN A 34 -13.52 1.53 10.33
N GLN A 35 -12.68 0.48 10.26
CA GLN A 35 -11.26 0.62 9.96
C GLN A 35 -11.04 1.07 8.52
N ALA A 36 -11.83 0.53 7.57
CA ALA A 36 -11.78 0.98 6.18
C ALA A 36 -12.13 2.46 6.04
N LEU A 37 -13.28 2.90 6.56
CA LEU A 37 -13.69 4.32 6.51
C LEU A 37 -12.70 5.25 7.23
N ARG A 38 -12.14 4.81 8.37
CA ARG A 38 -11.11 5.58 9.06
C ARG A 38 -9.85 5.73 8.20
N THR A 39 -9.44 4.67 7.52
CA THR A 39 -8.27 4.68 6.63
C THR A 39 -8.49 5.55 5.42
N GLU A 40 -9.67 5.46 4.80
CA GLU A 40 -10.10 6.33 3.71
C GLU A 40 -9.89 7.80 4.09
N MET A 41 -10.49 8.23 5.21
CA MET A 41 -10.31 9.58 5.71
C MET A 41 -8.83 9.96 5.93
N LEU A 42 -8.04 9.07 6.57
CA LEU A 42 -6.63 9.33 6.87
C LEU A 42 -5.77 9.51 5.62
N LEU A 43 -6.02 8.71 4.58
CA LEU A 43 -5.30 8.77 3.32
C LEU A 43 -5.74 9.96 2.47
N GLU A 44 -7.02 10.31 2.47
CA GLU A 44 -7.53 11.55 1.87
C GLU A 44 -6.93 12.78 2.54
N TYR A 45 -6.81 12.80 3.88
CA TYR A 45 -6.12 13.88 4.61
C TYR A 45 -4.64 14.02 4.23
N ALA A 46 -4.02 12.95 3.75
CA ALA A 46 -2.64 12.93 3.27
C ALA A 46 -2.50 13.25 1.77
N ASP A 47 -3.60 13.63 1.09
CA ASP A 47 -3.66 13.93 -0.34
C ASP A 47 -3.27 12.72 -1.22
N ILE A 48 -3.54 11.51 -0.73
CA ILE A 48 -3.29 10.25 -1.46
C ILE A 48 -4.55 9.91 -2.26
N GLU A 49 -4.40 9.72 -3.58
CA GLU A 49 -5.49 9.25 -4.43
C GLU A 49 -5.80 7.79 -4.08
N ILE A 50 -6.99 7.54 -3.52
CA ILE A 50 -7.46 6.21 -3.15
C ILE A 50 -8.76 5.88 -3.88
N ASP A 51 -9.03 4.60 -4.10
CA ASP A 51 -10.31 4.13 -4.63
C ASP A 51 -10.93 3.09 -3.68
N THR A 52 -12.20 3.24 -3.36
CA THR A 52 -12.91 2.33 -2.46
C THR A 52 -13.81 1.41 -3.27
N ARG A 53 -13.69 0.11 -3.04
CA ARG A 53 -14.44 -0.90 -3.79
C ARG A 53 -14.86 -2.08 -2.92
N PRO A 54 -15.89 -2.83 -3.35
CA PRO A 54 -16.23 -4.07 -2.66
C PRO A 54 -15.04 -5.04 -2.66
N THR A 55 -14.82 -5.70 -1.52
CA THR A 55 -13.76 -6.70 -1.38
C THR A 55 -13.97 -7.81 -2.43
N PRO A 56 -12.97 -8.10 -3.29
CA PRO A 56 -13.05 -9.18 -4.27
C PRO A 56 -13.35 -10.52 -3.58
N LYS A 57 -14.16 -11.38 -4.23
CA LYS A 57 -14.58 -12.67 -3.65
C LYS A 57 -13.40 -13.60 -3.37
N GLU A 58 -12.28 -13.40 -4.04
CA GLU A 58 -11.04 -14.14 -3.83
C GLU A 58 -10.38 -13.82 -2.48
N ILE A 59 -10.69 -12.66 -1.89
CA ILE A 59 -10.16 -12.21 -0.60
C ILE A 59 -11.23 -12.48 0.47
N THR A 60 -11.00 -13.48 1.32
CA THR A 60 -11.88 -13.83 2.45
C THR A 60 -11.76 -12.84 3.60
N ALA A 61 -12.13 -11.57 3.37
CA ALA A 61 -12.16 -10.53 4.40
C ALA A 61 -13.45 -10.54 5.21
N GLY A 62 -13.37 -10.17 6.48
CA GLY A 62 -14.54 -10.06 7.36
C GLY A 62 -15.51 -8.94 6.95
N CYS A 63 -15.01 -7.91 6.26
CA CYS A 63 -15.83 -6.81 5.76
C CYS A 63 -15.86 -6.75 4.22
N ALA A 64 -16.95 -6.19 3.69
CA ALA A 64 -17.21 -6.10 2.26
C ALA A 64 -16.51 -4.92 1.58
N LEU A 65 -15.59 -4.21 2.26
CA LEU A 65 -14.94 -3.00 1.74
C LEU A 65 -13.42 -3.14 1.71
N SER A 66 -12.82 -2.71 0.61
CA SER A 66 -11.37 -2.65 0.39
C SER A 66 -10.99 -1.30 -0.21
N ILE A 67 -9.73 -0.91 -0.04
CA ILE A 67 -9.19 0.37 -0.55
C ILE A 67 -8.00 0.07 -1.46
N ASP A 68 -8.05 0.52 -2.71
CA ASP A 68 -6.91 0.51 -3.60
C ASP A 68 -6.10 1.79 -3.43
N ILE A 69 -4.79 1.62 -3.37
CA ILE A 69 -3.83 2.71 -3.31
C ILE A 69 -2.77 2.54 -4.41
N PRO A 70 -2.26 3.64 -4.98
CA PRO A 70 -1.12 3.60 -5.89
C PRO A 70 0.10 2.99 -5.19
N ALA A 71 0.81 2.07 -5.85
CA ALA A 71 2.06 1.52 -5.29
C ALA A 71 3.14 2.58 -5.07
N ALA A 72 3.04 3.74 -5.74
CA ALA A 72 3.91 4.90 -5.52
C ALA A 72 3.72 5.50 -4.12
N ASP A 73 2.49 5.49 -3.61
CA ASP A 73 2.12 6.09 -2.31
C ASP A 73 2.05 5.07 -1.18
N PHE A 74 2.25 3.78 -1.49
CA PHE A 74 2.24 2.68 -0.52
C PHE A 74 3.12 2.94 0.70
N THR A 75 4.34 3.45 0.51
CA THR A 75 5.26 3.71 1.64
C THR A 75 4.72 4.76 2.60
N ILE A 76 3.98 5.75 2.09
CA ILE A 76 3.37 6.79 2.92
C ILE A 76 2.11 6.22 3.58
N ALA A 77 1.27 5.55 2.82
CA ALA A 77 0.04 4.92 3.31
C ALA A 77 0.31 3.87 4.40
N SER A 78 1.29 2.97 4.21
CA SER A 78 1.65 1.94 5.18
C SER A 78 2.16 2.55 6.49
N ARG A 79 2.94 3.63 6.38
CA ARG A 79 3.37 4.40 7.55
C ARG A 79 2.20 5.02 8.29
N ILE A 80 1.25 5.67 7.60
CA ILE A 80 0.06 6.26 8.23
C ILE A 80 -0.75 5.18 8.94
N ILE A 81 -1.04 4.06 8.27
CA ILE A 81 -1.79 2.92 8.83
C ILE A 81 -1.13 2.40 10.11
N ARG A 82 0.21 2.26 10.11
CA ARG A 82 0.98 1.83 11.28
C ARG A 82 0.99 2.86 12.41
N ASP A 83 1.25 4.13 12.09
CA ASP A 83 1.37 5.21 13.07
C ASP A 83 0.01 5.46 13.76
N GLU A 84 -1.09 5.37 13.00
CA GLU A 84 -2.47 5.52 13.48
C GLU A 84 -3.07 4.23 14.08
N LYS A 85 -2.30 3.14 14.09
CA LYS A 85 -2.68 1.81 14.62
C LYS A 85 -3.99 1.30 14.02
N VAL A 86 -4.14 1.48 12.71
CA VAL A 86 -5.26 0.93 11.97
C VAL A 86 -5.03 -0.57 11.79
N GLU A 87 -6.01 -1.37 12.22
CA GLU A 87 -5.99 -2.82 11.99
C GLU A 87 -6.46 -3.13 10.57
N ILE A 88 -5.60 -3.80 9.82
CA ILE A 88 -5.88 -4.28 8.47
C ILE A 88 -5.75 -5.79 8.44
N LYS A 89 -6.44 -6.41 7.49
CA LYS A 89 -6.28 -7.84 7.21
C LYS A 89 -4.94 -8.12 6.52
N GLY A 90 -4.57 -7.22 5.61
CA GLY A 90 -3.33 -7.30 4.86
C GLY A 90 -3.36 -6.48 3.58
N TYR A 91 -2.19 -6.42 2.94
CA TYR A 91 -1.98 -5.81 1.64
C TYR A 91 -1.98 -6.88 0.55
N TYR A 92 -2.52 -6.57 -0.61
CA TYR A 92 -2.63 -7.47 -1.75
C TYR A 92 -2.29 -6.73 -3.04
N HIS A 93 -1.74 -7.42 -4.02
CA HIS A 93 -1.64 -6.91 -5.38
C HIS A 93 -2.19 -7.93 -6.38
N MET A 94 -2.48 -7.49 -7.59
CA MET A 94 -2.97 -8.36 -8.65
C MET A 94 -1.80 -8.87 -9.52
N VAL A 95 -1.64 -10.19 -9.60
CA VAL A 95 -0.69 -10.88 -10.48
C VAL A 95 -1.48 -11.84 -11.36
N GLU A 96 -1.41 -11.64 -12.68
CA GLU A 96 -2.10 -12.49 -13.66
C GLU A 96 -3.61 -12.69 -13.38
N GLY A 97 -4.27 -11.66 -12.84
CA GLY A 97 -5.70 -11.69 -12.49
C GLY A 97 -6.04 -12.31 -11.13
N VAL A 98 -5.03 -12.69 -10.34
CA VAL A 98 -5.20 -13.24 -8.98
C VAL A 98 -4.64 -12.27 -7.96
N TYR A 99 -5.36 -12.07 -6.85
CA TYR A 99 -4.83 -11.31 -5.71
C TYR A 99 -3.89 -12.18 -4.90
N VAL A 100 -2.65 -11.72 -4.74
CA VAL A 100 -1.66 -12.35 -3.86
C VAL A 100 -1.22 -11.37 -2.77
N PRO A 101 -0.89 -11.86 -1.56
CA PRO A 101 -0.44 -11.00 -0.48
C PRO A 101 0.81 -10.20 -0.86
N PHE A 102 0.75 -8.89 -0.66
CA PHE A 102 1.89 -8.01 -0.78
C PHE A 102 2.67 -8.02 0.54
N ALA A 103 3.77 -8.78 0.57
CA ALA A 103 4.64 -8.82 1.73
C ALA A 103 5.44 -7.53 1.83
N GLU A 104 5.07 -6.65 2.76
CA GLU A 104 5.95 -5.59 3.22
C GLU A 104 7.11 -6.28 3.97
N GLN A 105 8.34 -6.19 3.46
CA GLN A 105 9.51 -6.68 4.21
C GLN A 105 9.72 -5.80 5.45
N GLY A 106 9.03 -6.14 6.54
CA GLY A 106 9.17 -5.47 7.83
C GLY A 106 8.47 -6.25 8.94
N GLU A 107 9.28 -6.84 9.81
CA GLU A 107 8.95 -7.32 11.17
C GLU A 107 8.25 -8.68 11.32
N ARG A 108 9.02 -9.72 10.99
CA ARG A 108 8.91 -11.03 11.62
C ARG A 108 9.68 -11.01 12.93
N GLU A 109 9.17 -10.37 13.97
CA GLU A 109 9.73 -10.46 15.34
C GLU A 109 8.68 -10.04 16.39
N ARG A 110 7.80 -10.96 16.80
CA ARG A 110 7.38 -11.15 18.20
C ARG A 110 7.05 -12.62 18.41
N GLU A 111 8.11 -13.36 18.65
CA GLU A 111 8.08 -14.59 19.43
C GLU A 111 7.75 -14.20 20.89
N VAL A 112 6.71 -14.81 21.46
CA VAL A 112 6.49 -14.89 22.91
C VAL A 112 6.16 -16.34 23.24
#